data_AF-A0A3M1SV54-F1
#
_entry.id   AF-A0A3M1SV54-F1
#
_cell.length_a   1.000
_cell.length_b   1.000
_cell.length_c   1.000
_cell.angle_alpha   90.00
_cell.angle_beta   90.00
_cell.angle_gamma   90.00
#
_symmetry.space_group_name_H-M   'P 1'
#
loop_
_entity.id
_entity.type
_entity.pdbx_description
1 polymer ?
#
loop_
_entity_poly.entity_id
_entity_poly.type
_entity_poly.pdbx_seq_one_letter_code
_entity_poly.pdbx_strand_id
1 'polypeptide(L)'
;VAKTSAGAIEYVKVARVKNINNLIEKLKRSGVWVIGADAKAEIDYTEWNWTSKTALVIGSEGKGLHHLTKQRCDALVKIPIFGKIESLNVSVATAVILYEIIRQRNLQKDSLSDKHA
;
A
#
# COMPACT_ATOMS: atom_id res chain seq x y z
N VAL A 1 11.65 -9.32 13.09
CA VAL A 1 10.49 -8.40 13.19
C VAL A 1 10.28 -7.89 14.61
N ALA A 2 10.13 -8.74 15.64
CA ALA A 2 9.87 -8.29 17.01
C ALA A 2 10.89 -7.27 17.56
N LYS A 3 12.19 -7.45 17.28
CA LYS A 3 13.24 -6.51 17.70
C LYS A 3 13.21 -5.17 16.96
N THR A 4 12.68 -5.14 15.73
CA THR A 4 12.65 -3.95 14.87
C THR A 4 11.31 -3.22 14.89
N SER A 5 10.26 -3.81 15.48
CA SER A 5 8.92 -3.23 15.55
C SER A 5 8.66 -2.39 16.81
N ALA A 6 9.64 -2.27 17.73
CA ALA A 6 9.49 -1.56 19.00
C ALA A 6 8.18 -1.90 19.76
N GLY A 7 7.74 -3.16 19.69
CA GLY A 7 6.48 -3.62 20.31
C GLY A 7 5.20 -3.45 19.47
N ALA A 8 5.26 -2.77 18.32
CA ALA A 8 4.08 -2.56 17.45
C ALA A 8 3.44 -3.87 16.95
N ILE A 9 4.20 -4.97 16.92
CA ILE A 9 3.73 -6.29 16.51
C ILE A 9 2.58 -6.82 17.39
N GLU A 10 2.51 -6.39 18.66
CA GLU A 10 1.45 -6.79 19.60
C GLU A 10 0.10 -6.09 19.30
N TYR A 11 0.14 -4.97 18.59
CA TYR A 11 -1.04 -4.14 18.31
C TYR A 11 -1.56 -4.29 16.88
N VAL A 12 -0.82 -5.01 16.02
CA VAL A 12 -1.15 -5.19 14.60
C VAL A 12 -1.50 -6.65 14.35
N LYS A 13 -2.68 -6.89 13.76
CA LYS A 13 -3.05 -8.25 13.33
C LYS A 13 -2.12 -8.70 12.21
N VAL A 14 -1.36 -9.76 12.44
CA VAL A 14 -0.44 -10.34 11.46
C VAL A 14 -0.94 -11.70 11.01
N ALA A 15 -0.93 -11.95 9.70
CA ALA A 15 -1.26 -13.24 9.11
C ALA A 15 -0.18 -13.66 8.12
N ARG A 16 0.20 -14.94 8.14
CA ARG A 16 1.09 -15.54 7.14
C ARG A 16 0.27 -16.29 6.11
N VAL A 17 0.51 -16.01 4.83
CA VAL A 17 -0.14 -16.71 3.72
C VAL A 17 0.86 -17.52 2.93
N LYS A 18 0.40 -18.66 2.38
CA LYS A 18 1.24 -19.53 1.55
C LYS A 18 1.40 -19.00 0.12
N ASN A 19 0.39 -18.30 -0.40
CA ASN A 19 0.38 -17.81 -1.77
C ASN A 19 -0.31 -16.43 -1.82
N ILE A 20 0.46 -15.40 -2.16
CA ILE A 20 -0.01 -14.01 -2.20
C ILE A 20 -1.04 -13.79 -3.32
N ASN A 21 -0.87 -14.46 -4.47
CA ASN A 21 -1.76 -14.30 -5.61
C ASN A 21 -3.17 -14.80 -5.28
N ASN A 22 -3.27 -15.93 -4.57
CA ASN A 22 -4.57 -16.44 -4.10
C ASN A 22 -5.22 -15.51 -3.06
N LEU A 23 -4.43 -14.83 -2.22
CA LEU A 23 -4.96 -13.84 -1.29
C LEU A 23 -5.52 -12.63 -2.04
N ILE A 24 -4.81 -12.13 -3.06
CA ILE A 24 -5.24 -11.01 -3.90
C ILE A 24 -6.61 -11.28 -4.50
N GLU A 25 -6.81 -12.46 -5.11
CA GLU A 25 -8.13 -12.84 -5.67
C GLU A 25 -9.24 -12.85 -4.61
N LYS A 26 -8.95 -13.35 -3.40
CA LYS A 26 -9.92 -13.37 -2.29
C LYS A 26 -10.28 -11.96 -1.81
N LEU A 27 -9.30 -11.06 -1.71
CA LEU A 27 -9.51 -9.67 -1.32
C LEU A 27 -10.39 -8.95 -2.35
N LYS A 28 -10.09 -9.13 -3.64
CA LYS A 28 -10.88 -8.57 -4.75
C LYS A 28 -12.32 -9.05 -4.74
N ARG A 29 -12.55 -10.36 -4.54
CA ARG A 29 -13.91 -10.93 -4.37
C ARG A 29 -14.66 -10.36 -3.16
N SER A 30 -13.94 -9.82 -2.17
CA SER A 30 -14.51 -9.18 -0.98
C SER A 30 -14.68 -7.66 -1.14
N GLY A 31 -14.53 -7.14 -2.36
CA GLY A 31 -14.65 -5.71 -2.65
C GLY A 31 -13.48 -4.86 -2.13
N VAL A 32 -12.29 -5.46 -1.98
CA VAL A 32 -11.06 -4.75 -1.60
C VAL A 32 -10.20 -4.56 -2.84
N TRP A 33 -9.87 -3.30 -3.14
CA TRP A 33 -8.92 -2.93 -4.20
C TRP A 33 -7.51 -3.33 -3.80
N VAL A 34 -6.77 -3.97 -4.68
CA VAL A 34 -5.39 -4.42 -4.44
C VAL A 34 -4.45 -3.56 -5.24
N ILE A 35 -3.65 -2.74 -4.56
CA ILE A 35 -2.77 -1.75 -5.19
C ILE A 35 -1.32 -2.11 -4.91
N GLY A 36 -0.53 -2.26 -5.96
CA GLY A 36 0.89 -2.59 -5.86
C GLY A 36 1.78 -1.35 -5.88
N ALA A 37 2.82 -1.30 -5.04
CA ALA A 37 3.86 -0.29 -5.15
C ALA A 37 4.97 -0.74 -6.12
N ASP A 38 5.18 0.01 -7.20
CA ASP A 38 6.20 -0.25 -8.20
C ASP A 38 6.83 1.05 -8.69
N ALA A 39 8.16 1.14 -8.71
CA ALA A 39 8.87 2.33 -9.17
C ALA A 39 8.60 2.67 -10.65
N LYS A 40 8.18 1.69 -11.45
CA LYS A 40 7.85 1.84 -12.88
C LYS A 40 6.37 2.10 -13.15
N ALA A 41 5.55 2.27 -12.11
CA ALA A 41 4.15 2.57 -12.29
C ALA A 41 3.94 3.96 -12.94
N GLU A 42 2.81 4.12 -13.61
CA GLU A 42 2.44 5.40 -14.24
C GLU A 42 1.82 6.36 -13.23
N ILE A 43 0.95 5.84 -12.35
CA ILE A 43 0.17 6.60 -11.39
C ILE A 43 1.03 6.98 -10.18
N ASP A 44 1.04 8.25 -9.80
CA ASP A 44 1.69 8.68 -8.57
C ASP A 44 0.87 8.26 -7.34
N TYR A 45 1.54 7.87 -6.27
CA TYR A 45 0.88 7.39 -5.05
C TYR A 45 -0.09 8.43 -4.45
N THR A 46 0.08 9.72 -4.72
CA THR A 46 -0.82 10.79 -4.27
C THR A 46 -2.08 10.93 -5.12
N GLU A 47 -2.08 10.41 -6.35
CA GLU A 47 -3.20 10.52 -7.30
C GLU A 47 -4.24 9.41 -7.11
N TRP A 48 -3.81 8.27 -6.55
CA TRP A 48 -4.72 7.17 -6.25
C TRP A 48 -5.70 7.55 -5.12
N ASN A 49 -6.96 7.13 -5.26
CA ASN A 49 -7.98 7.33 -4.24
C ASN A 49 -7.87 6.26 -3.12
N TRP A 50 -7.24 6.62 -2.00
CA TRP A 50 -7.02 5.75 -0.85
C TRP A 50 -8.19 5.70 0.14
N THR A 51 -9.27 6.43 -0.10
CA THR A 51 -10.46 6.43 0.79
C THR A 51 -11.26 5.13 0.65
N SER A 52 -11.08 4.42 -0.46
CA SER A 52 -11.66 3.11 -0.71
C SER A 52 -11.05 2.00 0.18
N LYS A 53 -11.77 0.88 0.29
CA LYS A 53 -11.23 -0.35 0.92
C LYS A 53 -10.09 -0.87 0.06
N THR A 54 -8.86 -0.76 0.58
CA THR A 54 -7.65 -1.04 -0.19
C THR A 54 -6.68 -1.92 0.59
N ALA A 55 -6.07 -2.87 -0.11
CA ALA A 55 -4.90 -3.63 0.31
C ALA A 55 -3.69 -3.14 -0.49
N LEU A 56 -2.66 -2.68 0.21
CA LEU A 56 -1.38 -2.27 -0.38
C LEU A 56 -0.45 -3.49 -0.45
N VAL A 57 0.11 -3.76 -1.64
CA VAL A 57 1.07 -4.84 -1.87
C VAL A 57 2.45 -4.23 -2.10
N ILE A 58 3.40 -4.63 -1.27
CA ILE A 58 4.78 -4.18 -1.32
C ILE A 58 5.67 -5.32 -1.78
N GLY A 59 6.63 -4.99 -2.67
CA GLY A 59 7.59 -5.94 -3.20
C GLY A 59 8.67 -6.36 -2.19
N SER A 60 9.42 -7.40 -2.55
CA SER A 60 10.64 -7.76 -1.81
C SER A 60 11.73 -6.73 -2.05
N GLU A 61 12.60 -6.52 -1.05
CA GLU A 61 13.77 -5.66 -1.20
C GLU A 61 14.65 -6.12 -2.38
N GLY A 62 15.09 -5.16 -3.20
CA GLY A 62 15.86 -5.37 -4.43
C GLY A 62 15.06 -5.91 -5.62
N LYS A 63 14.24 -6.95 -5.43
CA LYS A 63 13.48 -7.59 -6.54
C LYS A 63 12.17 -6.87 -6.89
N GLY A 64 11.65 -6.07 -5.98
CA GLY A 64 10.34 -5.43 -6.12
C GLY A 64 9.21 -6.46 -6.11
N LEU A 65 8.07 -6.08 -6.70
CA LEU A 65 6.93 -6.98 -6.83
C LEU A 65 7.22 -8.11 -7.82
N HIS A 66 6.81 -9.33 -7.48
CA HIS A 66 6.88 -10.44 -8.41
C HIS A 66 5.97 -10.16 -9.63
N HIS A 67 6.43 -10.48 -10.85
CA HIS A 67 5.74 -10.16 -12.10
C HIS A 67 4.25 -10.57 -12.08
N LEU A 68 4.00 -11.81 -11.67
CA LEU A 68 2.65 -12.36 -11.61
C LEU A 68 1.77 -11.69 -10.52
N THR A 69 2.38 -11.09 -9.49
CA THR A 69 1.66 -10.31 -8.46
C THR A 69 1.31 -8.92 -8.99
N LYS A 70 2.21 -8.29 -9.75
CA LYS A 70 1.94 -7.01 -10.43
C LYS A 70 0.69 -7.12 -11.33
N GLN A 71 0.64 -8.16 -12.15
CA GLN A 71 -0.48 -8.40 -13.08
C GLN A 71 -1.84 -8.64 -12.37
N ARG A 72 -1.82 -9.06 -11.11
CA ARG A 72 -3.05 -9.31 -10.34
C ARG A 72 -3.54 -8.10 -9.55
N CYS A 73 -2.66 -7.12 -9.32
CA CYS A 73 -3.06 -5.86 -8.70
C CYS A 73 -4.05 -5.14 -9.62
N ASP A 74 -5.01 -4.43 -9.04
CA ASP A 74 -5.98 -3.62 -9.77
C ASP A 74 -5.34 -2.36 -10.35
N ALA A 75 -4.34 -1.81 -9.65
CA ALA A 75 -3.49 -0.75 -10.15
C ALA A 75 -2.08 -0.85 -9.54
N LEU A 76 -1.14 -0.15 -10.16
CA LEU A 76 0.21 0.05 -9.63
C LEU A 76 0.42 1.54 -9.40
N VAL A 77 1.08 1.89 -8.30
CA VAL A 77 1.45 3.27 -7.96
C VAL A 77 2.96 3.38 -7.72
N LYS A 78 3.52 4.56 -7.99
CA LYS A 78 4.92 4.89 -7.69
C LYS A 78 5.02 6.03 -6.68
N ILE A 79 6.13 6.06 -5.95
CA ILE A 79 6.60 7.29 -5.31
C ILE A 79 7.57 7.93 -6.29
N PRO A 80 7.36 9.18 -6.75
CA PRO A 80 8.33 9.89 -7.55
C PRO A 80 9.69 9.95 -6.85
N ILE A 81 10.73 9.56 -7.58
CA ILE A 81 12.11 9.61 -7.10
C ILE A 81 12.86 10.61 -7.95
N PHE A 82 13.53 11.54 -7.29
CA PHE A 82 14.37 12.54 -7.93
C PHE A 82 15.84 12.19 -7.69
N GLY A 83 16.67 12.32 -8.73
CA GLY A 83 18.10 12.05 -8.65
C GLY A 83 18.51 10.72 -9.27
N LYS A 84 19.55 10.08 -8.71
CA LYS A 84 20.25 8.94 -9.35
C LYS A 84 19.88 7.56 -8.79
N ILE A 85 18.99 7.49 -7.81
CA ILE A 85 18.58 6.21 -7.21
C ILE A 85 17.35 5.66 -7.93
N GLU A 86 17.25 4.34 -8.04
CA GLU A 86 16.16 3.68 -8.76
C GLU A 86 14.94 3.38 -7.87
N SER A 87 15.15 3.28 -6.55
CA SER A 87 14.08 2.96 -5.60
C SER A 87 14.41 3.48 -4.19
N LEU A 88 13.36 3.67 -3.39
CA LEU A 88 13.48 3.87 -1.96
C LEU A 88 13.57 2.51 -1.23
N ASN A 89 14.11 2.53 -0.02
CA ASN A 89 14.00 1.37 0.87
C ASN A 89 12.51 0.96 1.04
N VAL A 90 12.26 -0.35 1.08
CA VAL A 90 10.91 -0.92 1.10
C VAL A 90 10.08 -0.42 2.28
N SER A 91 10.69 -0.26 3.47
CA SER A 91 10.01 0.24 4.67
C SER A 91 9.70 1.73 4.57
N VAL A 92 10.60 2.53 3.99
CA VAL A 92 10.40 3.97 3.75
C VAL A 92 9.27 4.17 2.74
N ALA A 93 9.29 3.45 1.62
CA ALA A 93 8.22 3.52 0.63
C ALA A 93 6.86 3.13 1.24
N THR A 94 6.85 2.07 2.05
CA THR A 94 5.64 1.63 2.77
C THR A 94 5.13 2.71 3.71
N ALA A 95 6.02 3.32 4.51
CA ALA A 95 5.65 4.39 5.44
C ALA A 95 5.04 5.60 4.70
N VAL A 96 5.70 6.08 3.64
CA VAL A 96 5.22 7.22 2.84
C VAL A 96 3.81 6.96 2.30
N ILE A 97 3.56 5.80 1.69
CA ILE A 97 2.24 5.48 1.14
C ILE A 97 1.20 5.33 2.26
N LEU A 98 1.55 4.69 3.38
CA LEU A 98 0.62 4.55 4.52
C LEU A 98 0.23 5.91 5.12
N TYR A 99 1.16 6.86 5.21
CA TYR A 99 0.85 8.21 5.68
C TYR A 99 -0.07 8.97 4.71
N GLU A 100 0.09 8.79 3.40
CA GLU A 100 -0.84 9.36 2.42
C GLU A 100 -2.23 8.73 2.52
N ILE A 101 -2.32 7.41 2.71
CA ILE A 101 -3.59 6.72 2.96
C ILE A 101 -4.30 7.32 4.17
N ILE A 102 -3.57 7.55 5.28
CA ILE A 102 -4.11 8.16 6.49
C ILE A 102 -4.55 9.61 6.21
N ARG A 103 -3.72 10.40 5.51
CA ARG A 103 -4.03 11.79 5.17
C ARG A 103 -5.34 11.91 4.40
N GLN A 104 -5.50 11.14 3.31
CA GLN A 104 -6.73 11.17 2.50
C GLN A 104 -7.96 10.71 3.29
N ARG A 105 -7.82 9.67 4.13
CA ARG A 105 -8.91 9.15 4.95
C ARG A 105 -9.34 10.11 6.07
N ASN A 106 -8.41 10.88 6.63
CA ASN A 106 -8.73 11.87 7.65
C ASN A 106 -9.43 13.09 7.04
N LEU A 107 -8.96 13.61 5.90
CA LEU A 107 -9.64 14.71 5.20
C LEU A 107 -11.09 14.37 4.80
N GLN A 108 -11.38 13.10 4.49
CA GLN A 108 -12.76 12.66 4.29
C GLN A 108 -13.61 12.64 5.57
N LYS A 109 -13.02 12.32 6.72
CA LYS A 109 -13.76 12.36 7.99
C LYS A 109 -14.12 13.80 8.36
N ASP A 110 -13.18 14.73 8.22
CA ASP A 110 -13.39 16.14 8.55
C ASP A 110 -14.50 16.76 7.67
N SER A 111 -14.48 16.47 6.36
CA SER A 111 -15.54 16.92 5.44
C SER A 111 -16.91 16.25 5.66
N LEU A 112 -16.98 15.13 6.37
CA LEU A 112 -18.23 14.50 6.79
C LEU A 112 -18.74 15.05 8.13
N SER A 113 -17.86 15.43 9.06
CA SER A 113 -18.26 16.10 10.31
C SER A 113 -18.80 17.51 10.06
N ASP A 114 -18.22 18.26 9.12
CA ASP A 114 -18.68 19.62 8.78
C ASP A 114 -20.04 19.65 8.07
N LYS A 115 -20.48 18.53 7.47
CA LYS A 115 -21.79 18.41 6.81
C LYS A 115 -22.93 18.03 7.76
N HIS A 116 -22.63 17.65 9.00
CA HIS A 116 -23.60 17.24 10.02
C HIS A 116 -23.57 18.13 11.27
N ALA A 117 -22.84 19.25 11.23
CA ALA A 117 -22.86 20.33 12.21
C ALA A 117 -23.69 21.51 11.67
#